data_AF-A0A919XTE6-F1
#
_entry.id   AF-A0A919XTE6-F1
#
_cell.length_a   1.000
_cell.length_b   1.000
_cell.length_c   1.000
_cell.angle_alpha   90.00
_cell.angle_beta   90.00
_cell.angle_gamma   90.00
#
_symmetry.space_group_name_H-M   'P 1'
#
loop_
_entity.id
_entity.type
_entity.pdbx_description
1 polymer ?
#
loop_
_entity_poly.entity_id
_entity_poly.type
_entity_poly.pdbx_seq_one_letter_code
_entity_poly.pdbx_strand_id
1 'polypeptide(L)'
;MDRLAVSDLQHEYMAILEKAEFLQSIGVKNGICDPYNLTELKEQVKLIRNYQSLLSFKASGYFEQLSELTRLCGSVCCKLIVKPGSLEQFFACPSCPIYKFEEPFADD
;
A
#
# COMPACT_ATOMS: atom_id res chain seq x y z
N MET A 1 -12.61 1.78 19.79
CA MET A 1 -11.57 1.18 18.93
C MET A 1 -10.40 0.87 19.83
N ASP A 2 -10.13 -0.41 20.08
CA ASP A 2 -9.12 -0.86 21.06
C ASP A 2 -7.69 -0.60 20.55
N ARG A 3 -6.72 -0.42 21.47
CA ARG A 3 -5.30 -0.23 21.11
C ARG A 3 -4.75 -1.35 20.24
N LEU A 4 -5.26 -2.58 20.41
CA LEU A 4 -4.91 -3.74 19.60
C LEU A 4 -5.26 -3.50 18.12
N ALA A 5 -6.47 -3.02 17.83
CA ALA A 5 -6.91 -2.73 16.46
C ALA A 5 -6.07 -1.63 15.78
N VAL A 6 -5.58 -0.64 16.52
CA VAL A 6 -4.71 0.40 15.95
C VAL A 6 -3.31 -0.12 15.66
N SER A 7 -2.78 -0.99 16.53
CA SER A 7 -1.51 -1.67 16.29
C SER A 7 -1.58 -2.56 15.06
N ASP A 8 -2.66 -3.33 14.91
CA ASP A 8 -2.84 -4.20 13.74
C ASP A 8 -2.89 -3.39 12.44
N LEU A 9 -3.64 -2.29 12.42
CA LEU A 9 -3.71 -1.38 11.27
C LEU A 9 -2.34 -0.75 10.93
N GLN A 10 -1.55 -0.38 11.94
CA GLN A 10 -0.19 0.11 11.72
C GLN A 10 0.67 -0.95 11.03
N HIS A 11 0.59 -2.21 11.45
CA HIS A 11 1.33 -3.31 10.81
C HIS A 11 0.87 -3.53 9.37
N GLU A 12 -0.44 -3.43 9.10
CA GLU A 12 -0.99 -3.52 7.76
C GLU A 12 -0.44 -2.41 6.85
N TYR A 13 -0.46 -1.15 7.29
CA TYR A 13 0.09 -0.03 6.51
C TYR A 13 1.58 -0.16 6.26
N MET A 14 2.34 -0.69 7.22
CA MET A 14 3.77 -1.00 7.01
C MET A 14 3.97 -2.09 5.97
N ALA A 15 3.18 -3.18 6.01
CA ALA A 15 3.26 -4.26 5.02
C ALA A 15 2.90 -3.78 3.60
N ILE A 16 1.94 -2.85 3.48
CA ILE A 16 1.62 -2.18 2.21
C ILE A 16 2.83 -1.41 1.70
N LEU A 17 3.47 -0.61 2.55
CA LEU A 17 4.64 0.21 2.16
C LEU A 17 5.85 -0.65 1.75
N GLU A 18 6.10 -1.76 2.43
CA GLU A 18 7.15 -2.71 2.03
C GLU A 18 6.87 -3.32 0.66
N LYS A 19 5.61 -3.70 0.41
CA LYS A 19 5.21 -4.23 -0.91
C LYS A 19 5.30 -3.16 -1.99
N ALA A 20 4.90 -1.92 -1.69
CA ALA A 20 4.98 -0.80 -2.60
C ALA A 20 6.43 -0.47 -2.97
N GLU A 21 7.35 -0.45 -2.01
CA GLU A 21 8.78 -0.25 -2.23
C GLU A 21 9.37 -1.32 -3.16
N PHE A 22 9.02 -2.59 -2.92
CA PHE A 22 9.42 -3.69 -3.80
C PHE A 22 8.92 -3.48 -5.24
N LEU A 23 7.63 -3.18 -5.41
CA LEU A 23 7.04 -2.98 -6.73
C LEU A 23 7.57 -1.73 -7.44
N GLN A 24 7.83 -0.65 -6.69
CA GLN A 24 8.45 0.54 -7.21
C GLN A 24 9.85 0.24 -7.73
N SER A 25 10.67 -0.54 -7.01
CA SER A 25 12.01 -0.89 -7.48
C SER A 25 11.98 -1.61 -8.83
N ILE A 26 10.97 -2.45 -9.05
CA ILE A 26 10.71 -3.13 -10.32
C ILE A 26 10.23 -2.13 -11.38
N GLY A 27 9.29 -1.25 -11.03
CA GLY A 27 8.75 -0.23 -11.93
C GLY A 27 9.82 0.72 -12.45
N VAL A 28 10.69 1.24 -11.56
CA VAL A 28 11.83 2.11 -11.90
C VAL A 28 12.81 1.38 -12.80
N LYS A 29 13.18 0.14 -12.46
CA LYS A 29 14.11 -0.67 -13.27
C LYS A 29 13.60 -0.91 -14.70
N ASN A 30 12.29 -0.94 -14.90
CA ASN A 30 11.65 -1.16 -16.20
C ASN A 30 11.12 0.13 -16.84
N GLY A 31 11.43 1.31 -16.28
CA GLY A 31 11.00 2.59 -16.85
C GLY A 31 9.49 2.84 -16.84
N ILE A 32 8.75 2.21 -15.92
CA ILE A 32 7.28 2.37 -15.80
C ILE A 32 6.92 3.56 -14.91
N CYS A 33 7.71 3.84 -13.87
CA CYS A 33 7.48 4.92 -12.94
C CYS A 33 8.79 5.56 -12.46
N ASP A 34 8.68 6.80 -11.98
CA ASP A 34 9.78 7.52 -11.37
C ASP A 34 10.04 7.03 -9.94
N PRO A 35 11.28 7.17 -9.42
CA PRO A 35 11.59 6.86 -8.04
C PRO A 35 10.83 7.79 -7.10
N TYR A 36 10.18 7.21 -6.08
CA TYR A 36 9.42 7.96 -5.07
C TYR A 36 9.93 7.60 -3.67
N ASN A 37 10.26 8.62 -2.87
CA ASN A 37 10.85 8.42 -1.55
C ASN A 37 9.77 8.07 -0.52
N LEU A 38 9.83 6.87 0.05
CA LEU A 38 8.85 6.37 1.03
C LEU A 38 9.23 6.65 2.49
N THR A 39 10.39 7.29 2.74
CA THR A 39 10.92 7.49 4.10
C THR A 39 9.94 8.23 4.99
N GLU A 40 9.43 9.37 4.55
CA GLU A 40 8.50 10.19 5.34
C GLU A 40 7.19 9.44 5.61
N LEU A 41 6.61 8.81 4.58
CA LEU A 41 5.36 8.06 4.74
C LEU A 41 5.49 6.88 5.72
N LYS A 42 6.63 6.16 5.69
CA LYS A 42 6.96 5.12 6.67
C LYS A 42 7.08 5.67 8.08
N GLU A 43 7.69 6.84 8.26
CA GLU A 43 7.78 7.50 9.57
C GLU A 43 6.40 7.88 10.09
N GLN A 44 5.53 8.45 9.25
CA GLN A 44 4.17 8.83 9.64
C GLN A 44 3.32 7.62 10.05
N VAL A 45 3.42 6.50 9.33
CA VAL A 45 2.75 5.25 9.73
C VAL A 45 3.27 4.75 11.09
N LYS A 46 4.58 4.85 11.36
CA LYS A 46 5.16 4.49 12.67
C LYS A 46 4.66 5.37 13.83
N LEU A 47 4.16 6.58 13.56
CA LEU A 47 3.58 7.46 14.57
C LEU A 47 2.14 7.11 14.94
N ILE A 48 1.48 6.21 14.19
CA ILE A 48 0.13 5.74 14.50
C ILE A 48 0.18 4.82 15.73
N ARG A 49 -0.22 5.33 16.88
CA ARG A 49 -0.20 4.60 18.18
C ARG A 49 -1.58 4.49 18.83
N ASN A 50 -2.51 5.32 18.41
CA ASN A 50 -3.88 5.36 18.92
C ASN A 50 -4.84 5.95 17.87
N TYR A 51 -6.14 5.93 18.19
CA TYR A 51 -7.18 6.41 17.30
C TYR A 51 -7.00 7.88 16.89
N GLN A 52 -6.54 8.76 17.78
CA GLN A 52 -6.30 10.17 17.46
C GLN A 52 -5.18 10.33 16.44
N SER A 53 -4.05 9.63 16.60
CA SER A 53 -2.96 9.65 15.62
C SER A 53 -3.37 9.08 14.26
N LEU A 54 -4.30 8.10 14.24
CA LEU A 54 -4.86 7.58 12.99
C LEU A 54 -5.73 8.61 12.29
N LEU A 55 -6.58 9.34 13.02
CA LEU A 55 -7.38 10.43 12.44
C LEU A 55 -6.48 11.54 11.90
N SER A 56 -5.44 11.91 12.65
CA SER A 56 -4.44 12.88 12.16
C SER A 56 -3.78 12.39 10.87
N PHE A 57 -3.35 11.12 10.82
CA PHE A 57 -2.75 10.53 9.61
C PHE A 57 -3.69 10.65 8.40
N LYS A 58 -4.97 10.30 8.57
CA LYS A 58 -5.99 10.41 7.52
C LYS A 58 -6.28 11.85 7.09
N ALA A 59 -6.21 12.82 7.99
CA ALA A 59 -6.46 14.22 7.68
C ALA A 59 -5.24 14.95 7.07
N SER A 60 -4.05 14.35 7.14
CA SER A 60 -2.78 15.00 6.78
C SER A 60 -2.37 14.80 5.31
N GLY A 61 -3.20 14.17 4.48
CA GLY A 61 -2.82 13.84 3.10
C GLY A 61 -1.98 12.57 2.95
N TYR A 62 -1.48 11.99 4.04
CA TYR A 62 -0.64 10.78 3.99
C TYR A 62 -1.43 9.53 3.61
N PHE A 63 -2.72 9.48 3.93
CA PHE A 63 -3.59 8.39 3.52
C PHE A 63 -3.86 8.42 2.01
N GLU A 64 -4.04 9.61 1.45
CA GLU A 64 -4.16 9.84 0.01
C GLU A 64 -2.85 9.46 -0.71
N GLN A 65 -1.69 9.91 -0.19
CA GLN A 65 -0.38 9.50 -0.72
C GLN A 65 -0.18 7.98 -0.70
N LEU A 66 -0.58 7.31 0.39
CA LEU A 66 -0.53 5.85 0.48
C LEU A 66 -1.41 5.22 -0.61
N SER A 67 -2.62 5.74 -0.81
CA SER A 67 -3.58 5.23 -1.79
C SER A 67 -3.15 5.44 -3.24
N GLU A 68 -2.55 6.59 -3.56
CA GLU A 68 -1.99 6.85 -4.89
C GLU A 68 -0.79 5.93 -5.18
N LEU A 69 0.07 5.73 -4.17
CA LEU A 69 1.21 4.83 -4.26
C LEU A 69 0.76 3.39 -4.50
N THR A 70 -0.24 2.90 -3.75
CA THR A 70 -0.73 1.53 -3.97
C THR A 70 -1.26 1.35 -5.39
N ARG A 71 -1.99 2.32 -5.92
CA ARG A 71 -2.56 2.25 -7.29
C ARG A 71 -1.47 2.19 -8.34
N LEU A 72 -0.44 3.03 -8.19
CA LEU A 72 0.72 3.02 -9.07
C LEU A 72 1.44 1.66 -9.03
N CYS A 73 1.73 1.17 -7.83
CA CYS A 73 2.43 -0.10 -7.63
C CYS A 73 1.58 -1.31 -8.08
N GLY A 74 0.27 -1.28 -7.87
CA GLY A 74 -0.69 -2.27 -8.35
C GLY A 74 -0.65 -2.38 -9.88
N SER A 75 -0.62 -1.23 -10.57
CA SER A 75 -0.44 -1.18 -12.03
C SER A 75 0.88 -1.79 -12.49
N VAL A 76 2.00 -1.52 -11.79
CA VAL A 76 3.30 -2.15 -12.06
C VAL A 76 3.21 -3.68 -11.90
N CYS A 77 2.58 -4.15 -10.82
CA CYS A 77 2.40 -5.58 -10.56
C CYS A 77 1.63 -6.28 -11.68
N CYS A 78 0.49 -5.71 -12.10
CA CYS A 78 -0.35 -6.23 -13.17
C CYS A 78 0.34 -6.22 -14.55
N LYS A 79 1.29 -5.30 -14.77
CA LYS A 79 2.04 -5.23 -16.04
C LYS A 79 3.22 -6.21 -16.08
N LEU A 80 3.89 -6.46 -14.96
CA LEU A 80 5.21 -7.10 -14.95
C LEU A 80 5.33 -8.38 -14.14
N ILE A 81 4.44 -8.62 -13.16
CA ILE A 81 4.62 -9.72 -12.19
C ILE A 81 3.48 -10.72 -12.28
N VAL A 82 2.25 -10.26 -12.13
CA VAL A 82 1.06 -11.10 -12.14
C VAL A 82 0.20 -10.73 -13.33
N LYS A 83 0.07 -11.67 -14.27
CA LYS A 83 -0.73 -11.43 -15.47
C LYS A 83 -2.23 -11.40 -15.10
N PRO A 84 -2.99 -10.36 -15.49
CA PRO A 84 -4.43 -10.33 -15.27
C PRO A 84 -5.13 -11.51 -15.97
N GLY A 85 -6.08 -12.13 -15.28
CA GLY A 85 -6.80 -13.32 -15.71
C GLY A 85 -6.01 -14.63 -15.60
N SER A 86 -4.77 -14.61 -15.08
CA SER A 86 -4.00 -15.84 -14.88
C SER A 86 -4.41 -16.57 -13.61
N LEU A 87 -4.14 -17.88 -13.55
CA LEU A 87 -4.29 -18.67 -12.32
C LEU A 87 -3.45 -18.11 -11.17
N GLU A 88 -2.26 -17.55 -11.46
CA GLU A 88 -1.42 -16.95 -10.42
C GLU A 88 -2.11 -15.76 -9.75
N GLN A 89 -2.93 -14.99 -10.48
CA GLN A 89 -3.70 -13.90 -9.91
C GLN A 89 -4.63 -14.38 -8.79
N PHE A 90 -5.32 -15.51 -8.99
CA PHE A 90 -6.26 -16.07 -8.02
C PHE A 90 -5.60 -16.46 -6.69
N PHE A 91 -4.31 -16.83 -6.72
CA PHE A 91 -3.58 -17.20 -5.50
C PHE A 91 -2.78 -16.02 -4.91
N ALA A 92 -2.22 -15.16 -5.75
CA ALA A 92 -1.31 -14.10 -5.33
C ALA A 92 -2.03 -12.82 -4.89
N CYS A 93 -3.10 -12.41 -5.58
CA CYS A 93 -3.78 -11.14 -5.28
C CYS A 93 -4.50 -11.14 -3.93
N PRO A 94 -5.28 -12.18 -3.54
CA PRO A 94 -6.02 -12.15 -2.27
C PRO A 94 -5.13 -12.10 -1.01
N SER A 95 -3.86 -12.50 -1.12
CA SER A 95 -2.88 -12.42 -0.03
C SER A 95 -2.03 -11.15 -0.05
N CYS A 96 -2.14 -10.34 -1.11
CA CYS A 96 -1.35 -9.13 -1.29
C CYS A 96 -1.89 -7.99 -0.41
N PRO A 97 -1.04 -7.32 0.39
CA PRO A 97 -1.48 -6.22 1.25
C PRO A 97 -2.00 -5.02 0.45
N ILE A 98 -1.42 -4.73 -0.73
CA ILE A 98 -1.91 -3.69 -1.64
C ILE A 98 -3.31 -4.03 -2.16
N TYR A 99 -3.53 -5.28 -2.61
CA TYR A 99 -4.83 -5.69 -3.13
C TYR A 99 -5.92 -5.60 -2.06
N LYS A 100 -5.63 -6.09 -0.84
CA LYS A 100 -6.56 -5.98 0.29
C LYS A 100 -6.87 -4.54 0.69
N PHE A 101 -5.89 -3.64 0.56
CA PHE A 101 -6.09 -2.22 0.82
C PHE A 101 -7.00 -1.57 -0.22
N GLU A 102 -6.88 -1.97 -1.48
CA GLU A 102 -7.64 -1.40 -2.60
C GLU A 102 -9.02 -2.02 -2.79
N GLU A 103 -9.24 -3.26 -2.35
CA GLU A 103 -10.50 -3.99 -2.50
C GLU A 103 -11.75 -3.19 -2.04
N PRO A 104 -11.74 -2.47 -0.90
CA PRO A 104 -12.88 -1.65 -0.49
C PRO A 104 -13.19 -0.46 -1.41
N PHE A 105 -12.27 -0.10 -2.30
CA PHE A 105 -12.36 1.05 -3.20
C PHE A 105 -12.47 0.64 -4.69
N ALA A 106 -12.67 -0.66 -4.96
CA ALA A 106 -12.70 -1.18 -6.33
C ALA A 106 -14.02 -0.87 -7.08
N ASP A 107 -15.09 -0.55 -6.35
CA ASP A 107 -16.43 -0.27 -6.86
C ASP A 107 -16.80 1.24 -6.87
N ASP A 108 -15.88 2.13 -6.48
CA ASP A 108 -16.01 3.60 -6.53
C ASP A 108 -15.36 4.18 -7.81
#